data_AF-A0A7N2LUU4-F1
#
_entry.id   AF-A0A7N2LUU4-F1
#
_cell.length_a   1.000
_cell.length_b   1.000
_cell.length_c   1.000
_cell.angle_alpha   90.00
_cell.angle_beta   90.00
_cell.angle_gamma   90.00
#
_symmetry.space_group_name_H-M   'P 1'
#
loop_
_entity.id
_entity.type
_entity.pdbx_description
1 polymer ?
#
loop_
_entity_poly.entity_id
_entity_poly.type
_entity_poly.pdbx_seq_one_letter_code
_entity_poly.pdbx_strand_id
1 'polypeptide(L)'
;MINDTLGAISTAHLVHADREPDNALSKKCLELANLHSMAVDFAKTGAPAEMPRVWKPKEFPDFMERVDKPMYTSNNVLGKLYRATVESTVQERPNLVQLEKFSKETYDNDLEVDGFEAFLEIAENHKDQYIEKMTSLMKYYEAETEDEMLTGNLRKRAAYLLCDNRRYGDFRDRILLSMKRLQNETKEWFEMSSKPHERQQMASAWYHVTYHPTYYREDLIA
;
A
#
# COMPACT_ATOMS: atom_id res chain seq x y z
N MET A 1 -11.32 30.41 7.73
CA MET A 1 -10.46 29.36 8.30
C MET A 1 -11.11 28.91 9.60
N ILE A 2 -11.94 27.88 9.53
CA ILE A 2 -12.54 27.29 10.74
C ILE A 2 -11.43 26.49 11.41
N ASN A 3 -11.27 26.70 12.72
CA ASN A 3 -10.24 26.07 13.54
C ASN A 3 -10.46 24.54 13.52
N ASP A 4 -9.73 23.80 12.68
CA ASP A 4 -9.80 22.34 12.63
C ASP A 4 -9.08 21.75 13.85
N THR A 5 -9.74 21.86 15.01
CA THR A 5 -9.23 21.33 16.29
C THR A 5 -9.57 19.85 16.46
N LEU A 6 -10.44 19.29 15.62
CA LEU A 6 -10.92 17.91 15.71
C LEU A 6 -9.77 16.91 15.59
N GLY A 7 -8.94 17.02 14.55
CA GLY A 7 -7.79 16.14 14.35
C GLY A 7 -6.75 16.25 15.47
N ALA A 8 -6.55 17.46 16.00
CA ALA A 8 -5.64 17.71 17.11
C ALA A 8 -6.14 17.11 18.43
N ILE A 9 -7.44 17.23 18.73
CA ILE A 9 -8.08 16.63 19.91
C ILE A 9 -8.03 15.09 19.82
N SER A 10 -8.37 14.53 18.66
CA SER A 10 -8.33 13.09 18.42
C SER A 10 -6.91 12.51 18.63
N THR A 11 -5.91 13.17 18.05
CA THR A 11 -4.50 12.80 18.25
C THR A 11 -4.11 12.87 19.73
N ALA A 12 -4.50 13.93 20.44
CA ALA A 12 -4.20 14.08 21.85
C ALA A 12 -4.86 12.96 22.69
N HIS A 13 -6.12 12.65 22.42
CA HIS A 13 -6.84 11.57 23.10
C HIS A 13 -6.11 10.23 22.95
N LEU A 14 -5.68 9.88 21.74
CA LEU A 14 -4.95 8.64 21.47
C LEU A 14 -3.63 8.57 22.27
N VAL A 15 -2.86 9.66 22.30
CA VAL A 15 -1.56 9.68 23.00
C VAL A 15 -1.75 9.63 24.52
N HIS A 16 -2.73 10.35 25.08
CA HIS A 16 -2.98 10.28 26.53
C HIS A 16 -3.56 8.94 26.93
N ALA A 17 -4.43 8.34 26.12
CA ALA A 17 -4.97 7.01 26.37
C ALA A 17 -3.88 5.94 26.36
N ASP A 18 -2.78 6.15 25.64
CA ASP A 18 -1.65 5.22 25.66
C ASP A 18 -0.74 5.40 26.90
N ARG A 19 -0.68 6.61 27.48
CA ARG A 19 0.20 6.93 28.62
C ARG A 19 -0.44 6.77 29.98
N GLU A 20 -1.73 7.06 30.10
CA GLU A 20 -2.42 7.09 31.38
C GLU A 20 -2.71 5.64 31.84
N PRO A 21 -2.58 5.35 33.15
CA PRO A 21 -2.75 3.98 33.67
C PRO A 21 -4.16 3.42 33.42
N ASP A 22 -5.17 4.30 33.46
CA ASP A 22 -6.57 3.95 33.20
C ASP A 22 -6.94 4.02 31.70
N ASN A 23 -5.95 4.19 30.82
CA ASN A 23 -6.10 4.35 29.38
C ASN A 23 -7.16 5.41 29.02
N ALA A 24 -8.12 5.04 28.16
CA ALA A 24 -9.21 5.91 27.71
C ALA A 24 -10.21 6.29 28.83
N LEU A 25 -10.20 5.60 29.97
CA LEU A 25 -11.05 5.92 31.12
C LEU A 25 -10.44 6.97 32.05
N SER A 26 -9.20 7.39 31.79
CA SER A 26 -8.60 8.48 32.54
C SER A 26 -9.44 9.76 32.42
N LYS A 27 -9.50 10.54 33.49
CA LYS A 27 -10.28 11.80 33.54
C LYS A 27 -9.94 12.72 32.34
N LYS A 28 -8.66 12.75 31.98
CA LYS A 28 -8.13 13.55 30.87
C LYS A 28 -8.65 13.06 29.51
N CYS A 29 -8.69 11.75 29.28
CA CYS A 29 -9.26 11.18 28.06
C CYS A 29 -10.77 11.43 27.98
N LEU A 30 -11.50 11.33 29.09
CA LEU A 30 -12.93 11.66 29.12
C LEU A 30 -13.20 13.13 28.78
N GLU A 31 -12.39 14.06 29.30
CA GLU A 31 -12.47 15.48 28.95
C GLU A 31 -12.14 15.74 27.47
N LEU A 32 -11.12 15.05 26.92
CA LEU A 32 -10.79 15.11 25.49
C LEU A 32 -11.89 14.51 24.61
N ALA A 33 -12.56 13.44 25.06
CA ALA A 33 -13.69 12.85 24.36
C ALA A 33 -14.89 13.81 24.30
N ASN A 34 -15.17 14.53 25.39
CA ASN A 34 -16.19 15.58 25.41
C ASN A 34 -15.84 16.72 24.43
N LEU A 35 -14.58 17.19 24.44
CA LEU A 35 -14.11 18.19 23.48
C LEU A 35 -14.20 17.70 22.03
N HIS A 36 -13.92 16.42 21.79
CA HIS A 36 -14.05 15.82 20.47
C HIS A 36 -15.51 15.81 20.01
N SER A 37 -16.45 15.48 20.89
CA SER A 37 -17.89 15.55 20.59
C SER A 37 -18.32 16.98 20.24
N MET A 38 -17.87 17.97 21.01
CA MET A 38 -18.14 19.39 20.72
C MET A 38 -17.56 19.82 19.37
N ALA A 39 -16.34 19.38 19.04
CA ALA A 39 -15.69 19.72 17.77
C ALA A 39 -16.46 19.19 16.56
N VAL A 40 -17.04 17.99 16.64
CA VAL A 40 -17.90 17.42 15.58
C VAL A 40 -19.19 18.22 15.42
N ASP A 41 -19.81 18.60 16.53
CA ASP A 41 -21.06 19.39 16.52
C ASP A 41 -20.83 20.89 16.26
N PHE A 42 -19.59 21.32 16.01
CA PHE A 42 -19.27 22.71 15.67
C PHE A 42 -20.07 23.20 14.45
N ALA A 43 -20.21 22.38 13.40
CA ALA A 43 -20.97 22.74 12.21
C ALA A 43 -22.47 23.00 12.49
N LYS A 44 -23.00 22.44 13.59
CA LYS A 44 -24.40 22.60 14.00
C LYS A 44 -24.58 23.73 15.02
N THR A 45 -23.65 23.82 15.96
CA THR A 45 -23.78 24.68 17.16
C THR A 45 -23.01 25.99 17.06
N GLY A 46 -22.00 26.06 16.20
CA GLY A 46 -21.06 27.19 16.11
C GLY A 46 -20.15 27.36 17.33
N ALA A 47 -20.24 26.47 18.34
CA ALA A 47 -19.46 26.57 19.57
C ALA A 47 -18.09 25.88 19.42
N PRO A 48 -16.96 26.63 19.45
CA PRO A 48 -15.65 26.05 19.19
C PRO A 48 -15.18 25.15 20.36
N ALA A 49 -14.63 23.99 20.01
CA ALA A 49 -13.92 23.14 20.97
C ALA A 49 -12.46 23.61 21.09
N GLU A 50 -12.11 24.18 22.24
CA GLU A 50 -10.76 24.64 22.52
C GLU A 50 -10.04 23.70 23.48
N MET A 51 -9.03 22.98 22.95
CA MET A 51 -8.19 22.12 23.77
C MET A 51 -7.11 22.95 24.50
N PRO A 52 -6.99 22.82 25.84
CA PRO A 52 -5.92 23.45 26.61
C PRO A 52 -4.53 23.12 26.05
N ARG A 53 -3.64 24.12 25.99
CA ARG A 53 -2.27 23.93 25.46
C ARG A 53 -1.48 22.87 26.23
N VAL A 54 -1.77 22.70 27.51
CA VAL A 54 -1.13 21.70 28.39
C VAL A 54 -1.45 20.26 27.97
N TRP A 55 -2.57 20.04 27.28
CA TRP A 55 -2.97 18.72 26.82
C TRP A 55 -2.45 18.38 25.42
N LYS A 56 -1.72 19.30 24.76
CA LYS A 56 -1.02 18.98 23.51
C LYS A 56 0.15 18.04 23.80
N PRO A 57 0.16 16.81 23.24
CA PRO A 57 1.27 15.90 23.44
C PRO A 57 2.58 16.47 22.87
N LYS A 58 3.67 16.30 23.63
CA LYS A 58 5.02 16.63 23.19
C LYS A 58 5.73 15.43 22.57
N GLU A 59 5.43 14.25 23.08
CA GLU A 59 6.00 12.97 22.67
C GLU A 59 4.88 12.05 22.19
N PHE A 60 5.17 11.23 21.19
CA PHE A 60 4.19 10.38 20.51
C PHE A 60 4.56 8.90 20.62
N PRO A 61 3.59 7.98 20.66
CA PRO A 61 3.92 6.56 20.68
C PRO A 61 4.52 6.13 19.34
N ASP A 62 5.38 5.12 19.38
CA ASP A 62 6.14 4.57 18.25
C ASP A 62 5.26 4.17 17.07
N PHE A 63 4.09 3.58 17.32
CA PHE A 63 3.15 3.18 16.27
C PHE A 63 2.54 4.34 15.47
N MET A 64 2.76 5.60 15.87
CA MET A 64 2.31 6.77 15.11
C MET A 64 3.33 7.28 14.08
N GLU A 65 4.55 6.72 14.04
CA GLU A 65 5.58 7.01 13.04
C GLU A 65 5.86 8.51 12.80
N ARG A 66 5.82 9.33 13.87
CA ARG A 66 6.12 10.76 13.78
C ARG A 66 7.62 11.02 13.84
N VAL A 67 8.31 10.73 12.73
CA VAL A 67 9.77 10.87 12.61
C VAL A 67 10.27 12.29 12.92
N ASP A 68 9.42 13.31 12.74
CA ASP A 68 9.71 14.71 13.03
C ASP A 68 9.62 15.07 14.53
N LYS A 69 9.15 14.16 15.38
CA LYS A 69 8.84 14.42 16.81
C LYS A 69 9.48 13.37 17.71
N PRO A 70 9.72 13.70 19.00
CA PRO A 70 10.21 12.70 19.94
C PRO A 70 9.16 11.59 20.12
N MET A 71 9.61 10.35 20.08
CA MET A 71 8.77 9.16 20.17
C MET A 71 9.13 8.30 21.40
N TYR A 72 8.16 7.53 21.88
CA TYR A 72 8.36 6.55 22.96
C TYR A 72 7.77 5.19 22.56
N THR A 73 8.36 4.12 23.08
CA THR A 73 7.88 2.75 22.86
C THR A 73 6.60 2.51 23.67
N SER A 74 5.47 2.29 22.99
CA SER A 74 4.21 1.97 23.68
C SER A 74 4.23 0.53 24.22
N ASN A 75 3.84 0.36 25.48
CA ASN A 75 3.72 -0.96 26.12
C ASN A 75 2.32 -1.58 25.98
N ASN A 76 1.38 -0.83 25.39
CA ASN A 76 0.00 -1.28 25.20
C ASN A 76 -0.14 -2.19 23.98
N VAL A 77 -1.36 -2.70 23.80
CA VAL A 77 -1.70 -3.64 22.72
C VAL A 77 -1.36 -3.05 21.35
N LEU A 78 -1.64 -1.77 21.10
CA LEU A 78 -1.36 -1.12 19.82
C LEU A 78 0.14 -1.10 19.49
N GLY A 79 1.00 -0.71 20.45
CA GLY A 79 2.45 -0.72 20.27
C GLY A 79 3.02 -2.12 20.05
N LYS A 80 2.51 -3.12 20.78
CA LYS A 80 2.90 -4.53 20.60
C LYS A 80 2.52 -5.07 19.22
N LEU A 81 1.28 -4.81 18.78
CA LEU A 81 0.80 -5.23 17.46
C LEU A 81 1.59 -4.56 16.35
N TYR A 82 1.83 -3.25 16.45
CA TYR A 82 2.63 -2.51 15.49
C TYR A 82 4.03 -3.11 15.33
N ARG A 83 4.76 -3.33 16.43
CA ARG A 83 6.11 -3.92 16.38
C ARG A 83 6.10 -5.34 15.81
N ALA A 84 5.12 -6.16 16.18
CA ALA A 84 4.98 -7.50 15.62
C ALA A 84 4.77 -7.47 14.09
N THR A 85 3.98 -6.52 13.57
CA THR A 85 3.78 -6.37 12.12
C THR A 85 5.02 -5.83 11.40
N VAL A 86 5.75 -4.90 12.02
CA VAL A 86 7.00 -4.41 11.45
C VAL A 86 8.05 -5.53 11.38
N GLU A 87 8.17 -6.31 12.45
CA GLU A 87 9.08 -7.47 12.51
C GLU A 87 8.71 -8.56 11.49
N SER A 88 7.42 -8.80 11.22
CA SER A 88 6.98 -9.81 10.24
C SER A 88 7.29 -9.40 8.80
N THR A 89 7.11 -8.12 8.43
CA THR A 89 7.39 -7.64 7.06
C THR A 89 8.87 -7.76 6.67
N VAL A 90 9.79 -7.72 7.65
CA VAL A 90 11.23 -7.92 7.42
C VAL A 90 11.55 -9.39 7.14
N GLN A 91 10.76 -10.32 7.66
CA GLN A 91 10.93 -11.76 7.46
C GLN A 91 10.28 -12.30 6.18
N GLU A 92 9.36 -11.54 5.57
CA GLU A 92 8.60 -11.95 4.39
C GLU A 92 9.34 -11.86 3.06
N ARG A 93 10.61 -11.40 3.01
CA ARG A 93 11.42 -11.58 1.79
C ARG A 93 11.63 -13.08 1.58
N PRO A 94 10.92 -13.73 0.64
CA PRO A 94 11.05 -15.16 0.49
C PRO A 94 12.45 -15.44 -0.06
N ASN A 95 13.17 -16.37 0.57
CA ASN A 95 14.40 -16.87 0.00
C ASN A 95 14.09 -17.49 -1.38
N LEU A 96 14.99 -17.33 -2.35
CA LEU A 96 14.88 -17.84 -3.73
C LEU A 96 14.33 -19.27 -3.80
N VAL A 97 14.78 -20.13 -2.88
CA VAL A 97 14.36 -21.55 -2.76
C VAL A 97 12.89 -21.74 -2.37
N GLN A 98 12.29 -20.84 -1.58
CA GLN A 98 10.86 -20.90 -1.27
C GLN A 98 10.03 -20.49 -2.48
N LEU A 99 10.47 -19.45 -3.20
CA LEU A 99 9.76 -18.91 -4.34
C LEU A 99 9.71 -19.88 -5.53
N GLU A 100 10.81 -20.61 -5.78
CA GLU A 100 10.87 -21.72 -6.75
C GLU A 100 9.99 -22.93 -6.37
N LYS A 101 9.81 -23.18 -5.07
CA LYS A 101 8.90 -24.24 -4.60
C LYS A 101 7.45 -23.80 -4.76
N PHE A 102 7.13 -22.56 -4.38
CA PHE A 102 5.81 -21.98 -4.57
C PHE A 102 5.41 -21.94 -6.05
N SER A 103 6.31 -21.59 -6.96
CA SER A 103 6.00 -21.55 -8.40
C SER A 103 5.73 -22.95 -8.98
N LYS A 104 6.47 -23.98 -8.56
CA LYS A 104 6.23 -25.36 -8.97
C LYS A 104 4.93 -25.95 -8.43
N GLU A 105 4.55 -25.57 -7.21
CA GLU A 105 3.32 -26.08 -6.56
C GLU A 105 2.05 -25.33 -7.01
N THR A 106 2.19 -24.10 -7.53
CA THR A 106 1.07 -23.24 -7.93
C THR A 106 0.80 -23.27 -9.44
N TYR A 107 1.69 -23.86 -10.23
CA TYR A 107 1.51 -23.94 -11.68
C TYR A 107 0.38 -24.91 -12.03
N ASP A 108 -0.65 -24.39 -12.68
CA ASP A 108 -1.85 -25.11 -13.06
C ASP A 108 -1.72 -25.61 -14.50
N ASN A 109 -1.46 -26.91 -14.63
CA ASN A 109 -1.31 -27.56 -15.93
C ASN A 109 -2.64 -27.60 -16.71
N ASP A 110 -3.79 -27.40 -16.07
CA ASP A 110 -5.09 -27.37 -16.76
C ASP A 110 -5.26 -26.10 -17.63
N LEU A 111 -4.39 -25.10 -17.44
CA LEU A 111 -4.33 -23.88 -18.26
C LEU A 111 -3.47 -24.04 -19.51
N GLU A 112 -2.87 -25.22 -19.73
CA GLU A 112 -2.13 -25.56 -20.94
C GLU A 112 -3.04 -26.00 -22.09
N VAL A 113 -2.92 -25.36 -23.25
CA VAL A 113 -3.77 -25.64 -24.42
C VAL A 113 -2.91 -26.05 -25.60
N ASP A 114 -3.19 -27.20 -26.19
CA ASP A 114 -2.46 -27.73 -27.35
C ASP A 114 -2.21 -26.68 -28.44
N GLY A 115 -0.94 -26.49 -28.80
CA GLY A 115 -0.49 -25.50 -29.78
C GLY A 115 -0.06 -24.15 -29.21
N PHE A 116 -0.03 -23.98 -27.87
CA PHE A 116 0.49 -22.76 -27.23
C PHE A 116 1.97 -22.48 -27.53
N GLU A 117 2.77 -23.53 -27.80
CA GLU A 117 4.21 -23.42 -28.07
C GLU A 117 4.54 -22.46 -29.22
N ALA A 118 3.67 -22.38 -30.23
CA ALA A 118 3.85 -21.50 -31.38
C ALA A 118 3.79 -20.00 -31.01
N PHE A 119 3.20 -19.66 -29.86
CA PHE A 119 3.02 -18.28 -29.40
C PHE A 119 3.98 -17.89 -28.27
N LEU A 120 4.89 -18.77 -27.87
CA LEU A 120 5.83 -18.50 -26.78
C LEU A 120 6.74 -17.30 -27.04
N GLU A 121 7.27 -17.17 -28.27
CA GLU A 121 8.15 -16.05 -28.64
C GLU A 121 7.40 -14.70 -28.57
N ILE A 122 6.13 -14.68 -29.00
CA ILE A 122 5.29 -13.48 -28.93
C ILE A 122 4.97 -13.15 -27.47
N ALA A 123 4.65 -14.16 -26.66
CA ALA A 123 4.37 -14.00 -25.24
C ALA A 123 5.58 -13.47 -24.46
N GLU A 124 6.79 -13.96 -24.77
CA GLU A 124 8.04 -13.50 -24.18
C GLU A 124 8.31 -12.03 -24.53
N ASN A 125 8.19 -11.66 -25.80
CA ASN A 125 8.34 -10.27 -26.22
C ASN A 125 7.31 -9.33 -25.55
N HIS A 126 6.06 -9.76 -25.36
CA HIS A 126 5.06 -8.97 -24.64
C HIS A 126 5.39 -8.84 -23.15
N LYS A 127 5.90 -9.91 -22.52
CA LYS A 127 6.36 -9.88 -21.13
C LYS A 127 7.51 -8.89 -20.96
N ASP A 128 8.51 -8.95 -21.83
CA ASP A 128 9.67 -8.05 -21.77
C ASP A 128 9.24 -6.58 -21.94
N GLN A 129 8.35 -6.28 -22.90
CA GLN A 129 7.77 -4.93 -23.07
C GLN A 129 6.97 -4.46 -21.84
N TYR A 130 6.22 -5.37 -21.20
CA TYR A 130 5.49 -5.05 -19.97
C TYR A 130 6.47 -4.72 -18.83
N ILE A 131 7.51 -5.53 -18.64
CA ILE A 131 8.53 -5.34 -17.60
C ILE A 131 9.26 -4.01 -17.80
N GLU A 132 9.66 -3.66 -19.03
CA GLU A 132 10.32 -2.39 -19.31
C GLU A 132 9.44 -1.19 -18.99
N LYS A 133 8.15 -1.24 -19.36
CA LYS A 133 7.19 -0.17 -19.07
C LYS A 133 6.91 -0.08 -17.57
N MET A 134 6.71 -1.21 -16.90
CA MET A 134 6.48 -1.27 -15.46
C MET A 134 7.69 -0.70 -14.71
N THR A 135 8.90 -1.13 -15.05
CA THR A 135 10.15 -0.63 -14.46
C THR A 135 10.29 0.87 -14.67
N SER A 136 9.92 1.38 -15.85
CA SER A 136 9.95 2.81 -16.15
C SER A 136 8.95 3.60 -15.31
N LEU A 137 7.75 3.06 -15.09
CA LEU A 137 6.74 3.66 -14.21
C LEU A 137 7.15 3.61 -12.74
N MET A 138 7.69 2.49 -12.27
CA MET A 138 8.23 2.33 -10.91
C MET A 138 9.32 3.37 -10.64
N LYS A 139 10.26 3.55 -11.57
CA LYS A 139 11.30 4.60 -11.49
C LYS A 139 10.72 6.02 -11.48
N TYR A 140 9.68 6.28 -12.27
CA TYR A 140 9.04 7.60 -12.32
C TYR A 140 8.32 7.97 -11.02
N TYR A 141 7.66 7.00 -10.39
CA TYR A 141 6.90 7.21 -9.15
C TYR A 141 7.71 6.90 -7.88
N GLU A 142 8.98 6.50 -8.02
CA GLU A 142 9.85 6.07 -6.92
C GLU A 142 9.24 4.89 -6.11
N ALA A 143 8.53 3.99 -6.79
CA ALA A 143 8.01 2.76 -6.21
C ALA A 143 9.10 1.68 -6.21
N GLU A 144 9.19 0.93 -5.11
CA GLU A 144 10.18 -0.14 -4.95
C GLU A 144 9.63 -1.48 -5.47
N THR A 145 8.32 -1.71 -5.37
CA THR A 145 7.73 -3.01 -5.71
C THR A 145 6.45 -2.88 -6.56
N GLU A 146 6.11 -3.93 -7.32
CA GLU A 146 4.93 -3.92 -8.19
C GLU A 146 3.62 -3.78 -7.40
N ASP A 147 3.54 -4.32 -6.18
CA ASP A 147 2.35 -4.17 -5.33
C ASP A 147 2.07 -2.71 -4.95
N GLU A 148 3.12 -1.89 -4.77
CA GLU A 148 2.96 -0.45 -4.53
C GLU A 148 2.34 0.25 -5.74
N MET A 149 2.77 -0.13 -6.95
CA MET A 149 2.23 0.40 -8.20
C MET A 149 0.78 -0.05 -8.43
N LEU A 150 0.47 -1.32 -8.17
CA LEU A 150 -0.88 -1.88 -8.36
C LEU A 150 -1.89 -1.29 -7.38
N THR A 151 -1.49 -1.10 -6.12
CA THR A 151 -2.37 -0.56 -5.08
C THR A 151 -2.39 0.97 -5.02
N GLY A 152 -1.37 1.60 -5.60
CA GLY A 152 -1.08 3.03 -5.48
C GLY A 152 -0.64 3.45 -4.08
N ASN A 153 -0.22 2.50 -3.25
CA ASN A 153 0.23 2.74 -1.88
C ASN A 153 1.75 2.55 -1.77
N LEU A 154 2.49 3.65 -1.79
CA LEU A 154 3.94 3.62 -1.56
C LEU A 154 4.23 3.38 -0.07
N ARG A 155 5.09 2.40 0.23
CA ARG A 155 5.56 2.13 1.60
C ARG A 155 6.46 3.28 2.08
N LYS A 156 7.34 3.77 1.22
CA LYS A 156 8.14 4.97 1.48
C LYS A 156 7.47 6.19 0.86
N ARG A 157 6.82 6.99 1.71
CA ARG A 157 6.17 8.24 1.28
C ARG A 157 7.15 9.39 1.36
N ALA A 158 7.30 10.13 0.25
CA ALA A 158 8.02 11.39 0.28
C ALA A 158 7.36 12.36 1.28
N ALA A 159 8.18 13.14 2.01
CA ALA A 159 7.72 13.98 3.10
C ALA A 159 6.61 14.99 2.71
N TYR A 160 6.59 15.44 1.45
CA TYR A 160 5.56 16.37 0.96
C TYR A 160 4.18 15.70 0.74
N LEU A 161 4.13 14.37 0.61
CA LEU A 161 2.89 13.60 0.52
C LEU A 161 2.29 13.29 1.90
N LEU A 162 3.08 13.38 2.97
CA LEU A 162 2.61 13.18 4.35
C LEU A 162 1.81 14.38 4.88
N CYS A 163 2.05 15.57 4.35
CA CYS A 163 1.47 16.81 4.87
C CYS A 163 0.08 17.13 4.32
N ASP A 164 -0.34 16.53 3.20
CA ASP A 164 -1.62 16.83 2.55
C ASP A 164 -2.26 15.56 1.97
N ASN A 165 -3.19 14.98 2.75
CA ASN A 165 -3.92 13.77 2.36
C ASN A 165 -4.69 13.92 1.04
N ARG A 166 -5.09 15.15 0.67
CA ARG A 166 -5.77 15.39 -0.62
C ARG A 166 -4.79 15.23 -1.78
N ARG A 167 -3.60 15.80 -1.66
CA ARG A 167 -2.54 15.63 -2.68
C ARG A 167 -2.06 14.19 -2.79
N TYR A 168 -2.05 13.46 -1.68
CA TYR A 168 -1.77 12.02 -1.71
C TYR A 168 -2.86 11.25 -2.45
N GLY A 169 -4.13 11.60 -2.26
CA GLY A 169 -5.24 11.06 -3.06
C GLY A 169 -5.04 11.29 -4.56
N ASP A 170 -4.79 12.54 -4.96
CA ASP A 170 -4.56 12.90 -6.38
C ASP A 170 -3.31 12.22 -6.96
N PHE A 171 -2.28 11.97 -6.14
CA PHE A 171 -1.09 11.23 -6.54
C PHE A 171 -1.37 9.73 -6.72
N ARG A 172 -2.07 9.11 -5.77
CA ARG A 172 -2.52 7.72 -5.87
C ARG A 172 -3.38 7.51 -7.11
N ASP A 173 -4.32 8.40 -7.38
CA ASP A 173 -5.18 8.33 -8.55
C ASP A 173 -4.37 8.39 -9.85
N ARG A 174 -3.30 9.19 -9.89
CA ARG A 174 -2.38 9.23 -11.04
C ARG A 174 -1.64 7.91 -11.24
N ILE A 175 -1.15 7.27 -10.18
CA ILE A 175 -0.53 5.94 -10.27
C ILE A 175 -1.53 4.94 -10.83
N LEU A 176 -2.74 4.89 -10.27
CA LEU A 176 -3.78 3.95 -10.69
C LEU A 176 -4.22 4.17 -12.14
N LEU A 177 -4.30 5.43 -12.59
CA LEU A 177 -4.59 5.75 -13.99
C LEU A 177 -3.46 5.29 -14.94
N SER A 178 -2.20 5.51 -14.56
CA SER A 178 -1.04 5.03 -15.33
C SER A 178 -1.02 3.50 -15.41
N MET A 179 -1.32 2.83 -14.30
CA MET A 179 -1.43 1.36 -14.27
C MET A 179 -2.56 0.86 -15.17
N LYS A 180 -3.74 1.50 -15.08
CA LYS A 180 -4.89 1.17 -15.94
C LYS A 180 -4.58 1.35 -17.42
N ARG A 181 -3.80 2.38 -17.75
CA ARG A 181 -3.32 2.59 -19.12
C ARG A 181 -2.40 1.46 -19.57
N LEU A 182 -1.44 1.05 -18.74
CA LEU A 182 -0.56 -0.08 -19.05
C LEU A 182 -1.36 -1.38 -19.25
N GLN A 183 -2.36 -1.63 -18.40
CA GLN A 183 -3.25 -2.79 -18.54
C GLN A 183 -4.04 -2.76 -19.85
N ASN A 184 -4.57 -1.59 -20.24
CA ASN A 184 -5.27 -1.44 -21.51
C ASN A 184 -4.35 -1.65 -22.71
N GLU A 185 -3.14 -1.10 -22.69
CA GLU A 185 -2.14 -1.30 -23.76
C GLU A 185 -1.75 -2.79 -23.88
N THR A 186 -1.58 -3.47 -22.74
CA THR A 186 -1.28 -4.91 -22.70
C THR A 186 -2.45 -5.73 -23.25
N LYS A 187 -3.69 -5.34 -22.93
CA LYS A 187 -4.89 -5.96 -23.48
C LYS A 187 -5.00 -5.74 -25.00
N GLU A 188 -4.65 -4.57 -25.49
CA GLU A 188 -4.61 -4.29 -26.92
C GLU A 188 -3.57 -5.15 -27.64
N TRP A 189 -2.37 -5.34 -27.08
CA TRP A 189 -1.37 -6.27 -27.63
C TRP A 189 -1.90 -7.71 -27.70
N PHE A 190 -2.62 -8.15 -26.67
CA PHE A 190 -3.26 -9.46 -26.68
C PHE A 190 -4.31 -9.58 -27.80
N GLU A 191 -5.16 -8.57 -27.96
CA GLU A 191 -6.23 -8.56 -28.96
C GLU A 191 -5.71 -8.41 -30.40
N MET A 192 -4.58 -7.71 -30.60
CA MET A 192 -3.96 -7.53 -31.92
C MET A 192 -3.21 -8.77 -32.39
N SER A 193 -2.57 -9.50 -31.47
CA SER A 193 -1.76 -10.68 -31.82
C SER A 193 -2.54 -11.98 -31.87
N SER A 194 -3.83 -12.00 -31.47
CA SER A 194 -4.68 -13.21 -31.51
C SER A 194 -5.95 -13.05 -32.34
N LYS A 195 -6.22 -14.03 -33.20
CA LYS A 195 -7.55 -14.20 -33.79
C LYS A 195 -8.50 -14.84 -32.75
N PRO A 196 -9.83 -14.69 -32.90
CA PRO A 196 -10.80 -15.20 -31.92
C PRO A 196 -10.66 -16.69 -31.56
N HIS A 197 -10.19 -17.52 -32.49
CA HIS A 197 -9.99 -18.96 -32.30
C HIS A 197 -8.62 -19.34 -31.71
N GLU A 198 -7.63 -18.44 -31.76
CA GLU A 198 -6.26 -18.65 -31.26
C GLU A 198 -6.05 -18.03 -29.86
N ARG A 199 -7.07 -17.32 -29.33
CA ARG A 199 -7.00 -16.64 -28.02
C ARG A 199 -6.68 -17.57 -26.85
N GLN A 200 -7.18 -18.80 -26.88
CA GLN A 200 -6.92 -19.77 -25.80
C GLN A 200 -5.46 -20.21 -25.78
N GLN A 201 -4.88 -20.47 -26.95
CA GLN A 201 -3.46 -20.83 -27.10
C GLN A 201 -2.55 -19.67 -26.69
N MET A 202 -2.90 -18.44 -27.08
CA MET A 202 -2.13 -17.26 -26.69
C MET A 202 -2.21 -16.97 -25.18
N ALA A 203 -3.39 -17.13 -24.57
CA ALA A 203 -3.55 -16.96 -23.12
C ALA A 203 -2.75 -18.03 -22.34
N SER A 204 -2.75 -19.26 -22.84
CA SER A 204 -1.94 -20.35 -22.29
C SER A 204 -0.44 -20.05 -22.40
N ALA A 205 0.04 -19.55 -23.54
CA ALA A 205 1.43 -19.15 -23.71
C ALA A 205 1.84 -18.01 -22.75
N TRP A 206 0.96 -17.02 -22.52
CA TRP A 206 1.20 -15.96 -21.54
C TRP A 206 1.29 -16.50 -20.11
N TYR A 207 0.38 -17.41 -19.75
CA TYR A 207 0.40 -18.07 -18.45
C TYR A 207 1.71 -18.85 -18.24
N HIS A 208 2.11 -19.64 -19.24
CA HIS A 208 3.36 -20.40 -19.21
C HIS A 208 4.57 -19.48 -19.04
N VAL A 209 4.71 -18.42 -19.85
CA VAL A 209 5.87 -17.52 -19.78
C VAL A 209 5.93 -16.70 -18.48
N THR A 210 4.78 -16.47 -17.82
CA THR A 210 4.72 -15.69 -16.56
C THR A 210 4.92 -16.55 -15.32
N TYR A 211 4.31 -17.74 -15.24
CA TYR A 211 4.29 -18.55 -14.02
C TYR A 211 5.17 -19.80 -14.09
N HIS A 212 5.58 -20.25 -15.29
CA HIS A 212 6.37 -21.48 -15.39
C HIS A 212 7.78 -21.29 -14.79
N PRO A 213 8.27 -22.23 -13.96
CA PRO A 213 9.56 -22.11 -13.27
C PRO A 213 10.76 -21.87 -14.18
N THR A 214 10.71 -22.35 -15.44
CA THR A 214 11.79 -22.17 -16.43
C THR A 214 11.95 -20.73 -16.90
N TYR A 215 10.89 -19.93 -16.85
CA TYR A 215 10.87 -18.53 -17.30
C TYR A 215 10.96 -17.53 -16.14
N TYR A 216 11.24 -18.02 -14.94
CA TYR A 216 11.43 -17.20 -13.76
C TYR A 216 12.76 -16.43 -13.86
N ARG A 217 12.68 -15.17 -14.29
CA ARG A 217 13.79 -14.21 -14.17
C ARG A 217 13.53 -13.34 -12.95
N GLU A 218 14.55 -13.11 -12.13
CA GLU A 218 14.49 -12.36 -10.86
C GLU A 218 14.16 -10.85 -11.02
N ASP A 219 13.85 -10.38 -12.23
CA ASP A 219 13.89 -8.96 -12.61
C ASP A 219 12.80 -8.08 -11.94
N LEU A 220 11.87 -8.66 -11.17
CA LEU A 220 10.74 -7.95 -10.55
C LEU A 220 10.72 -7.94 -9.01
N ILE A 221 11.74 -8.49 -8.33
CA ILE A 221 11.73 -8.65 -6.85
C ILE A 221 12.88 -7.90 -6.15
N ALA A 222 13.57 -6.99 -6.82
CA ALA A 222 14.60 -6.14 -6.19
C ALA A 222 14.05 -4.81 -5.70
#